data_AF-A0A2H4G789-F1
#
_entry.id   AF-A0A2H4G789-F1
#
_cell.length_a   1.000
_cell.length_b   1.000
_cell.length_c   1.000
_cell.angle_alpha   90.00
_cell.angle_beta   90.00
_cell.angle_gamma   90.00
#
_symmetry.space_group_name_H-M   'P 1'
#
loop_
_entity.id
_entity.type
_entity.pdbx_description
1 polymer ?
#
loop_
_entity_poly.entity_id
_entity_poly.type
_entity_poly.pdbx_seq_one_letter_code
_entity_poly.pdbx_strand_id
1 'polypeptide(L)'
;VMGDSVNLVSFDSYMVSGDDLGMGGYRLLEVDNRCVLPYGVDSRILVSSGDVIHAWALPSIGVKVDAVPGRINQLGVHLMGSGVMYGQCSEICGVNHSFMPIGLEGVSPSVFYHWLIS
;
A
#
# COMPACT_ATOMS: atom_id res chain seq x y z
N VAL A 1 19.94 24.54 10.35
CA VAL A 1 19.09 23.71 11.23
C VAL A 1 17.68 23.86 10.71
N MET A 2 17.34 23.13 9.64
CA MET A 2 16.11 23.34 8.89
C MET A 2 14.99 22.53 9.54
N GLY A 3 14.09 23.23 10.19
CA GLY A 3 12.78 22.72 10.59
C GLY A 3 11.82 22.83 9.42
N ASP A 4 12.00 21.98 8.41
CA ASP A 4 10.95 21.74 7.43
C ASP A 4 10.00 20.71 8.05
N SER A 5 8.91 21.20 8.64
CA SER A 5 7.75 20.37 8.93
C SER A 5 7.17 19.89 7.60
N VAL A 6 7.73 18.79 7.08
CA VAL A 6 7.10 18.04 6.00
C VAL A 6 5.76 17.59 6.57
N ASN A 7 4.65 18.11 6.03
CA ASN A 7 3.33 17.56 6.33
C ASN A 7 3.34 16.11 5.83
N LEU A 8 3.56 15.18 6.77
CA LEU A 8 3.57 13.76 6.47
C LEU A 8 2.12 13.34 6.17
N VAL A 9 1.88 12.90 4.94
CA VAL A 9 0.61 12.27 4.57
C VAL A 9 0.61 10.87 5.17
N SER A 10 -0.38 10.59 6.01
CA SER A 10 -0.60 9.27 6.62
C SER A 10 -2.08 8.95 6.63
N PHE A 11 -2.42 7.69 6.36
CA PHE A 11 -3.79 7.18 6.38
C PHE A 11 -3.78 5.69 6.66
N ASP A 12 -4.92 5.18 7.12
CA ASP A 12 -5.17 3.75 7.24
C ASP A 12 -5.88 3.24 5.97
N SER A 13 -5.62 1.97 5.63
CA SER A 13 -6.21 1.29 4.47
C SER A 13 -6.91 0.03 4.96
N TYR A 14 -8.24 0.04 4.92
CA TYR A 14 -9.10 -1.05 5.38
C TYR A 14 -9.83 -1.69 4.21
N MET A 15 -10.06 -3.00 4.32
CA MET A 15 -10.86 -3.75 3.37
C MET A 15 -12.29 -3.20 3.31
N VAL A 16 -12.78 -2.94 2.09
CA VAL A 16 -14.19 -2.56 1.89
C VAL A 16 -15.08 -3.76 2.20
N SER A 17 -16.12 -3.52 3.00
CA SER A 17 -17.09 -4.54 3.37
C SER A 17 -17.87 -5.04 2.15
N GLY A 18 -18.43 -6.25 2.23
CA GLY A 18 -19.24 -6.79 1.12
C GLY A 18 -20.50 -5.98 0.82
N ASP A 19 -21.07 -5.33 1.83
CA ASP A 19 -22.30 -4.53 1.71
C ASP A 19 -22.02 -3.14 1.08
N ASP A 20 -20.81 -2.61 1.29
CA ASP A 20 -20.35 -1.34 0.72
C ASP A 20 -19.63 -1.50 -0.63
N LEU A 21 -19.51 -2.75 -1.10
CA LEU A 21 -18.80 -3.05 -2.35
C LEU A 21 -19.64 -2.60 -3.56
N GLY A 22 -19.13 -1.59 -4.27
CA GLY A 22 -19.73 -1.12 -5.52
C GLY A 22 -19.79 -2.22 -6.60
N MET A 23 -20.71 -2.07 -7.55
CA MET A 23 -20.81 -2.98 -8.70
C MET A 23 -19.46 -3.10 -9.43
N GLY A 24 -18.96 -4.33 -9.57
CA GLY A 24 -17.68 -4.62 -10.23
C GLY A 24 -16.46 -4.59 -9.31
N GLY A 25 -16.62 -4.23 -8.03
CA GLY A 25 -15.54 -4.31 -7.05
C GLY A 25 -15.11 -5.74 -6.75
N TYR A 26 -13.83 -5.92 -6.43
CA TYR A 26 -13.27 -7.23 -6.08
C TYR A 26 -13.42 -7.54 -4.59
N ARG A 27 -14.26 -8.53 -4.29
CA ARG A 27 -14.46 -9.02 -2.92
C ARG A 27 -13.12 -9.43 -2.28
N LEU A 28 -12.89 -8.97 -1.04
CA LEU A 28 -11.67 -9.18 -0.25
C LEU A 28 -10.40 -8.47 -0.75
N LEU A 29 -10.47 -7.70 -1.84
CA LEU A 29 -9.30 -7.01 -2.41
C LEU A 29 -9.46 -5.49 -2.39
N GLU A 30 -10.67 -4.96 -2.53
CA GLU A 30 -10.89 -3.52 -2.44
C GLU A 30 -10.54 -2.98 -1.05
N VAL A 31 -9.95 -1.78 -1.05
CA VAL A 31 -9.64 -0.99 0.13
C VAL A 31 -10.27 0.40 0.00
N ASP A 32 -10.57 1.02 1.14
CA ASP A 32 -11.10 2.39 1.21
C ASP A 32 -10.10 3.44 0.70
N ASN A 33 -8.83 3.32 1.11
CA ASN A 33 -7.74 4.21 0.74
C ASN A 33 -6.61 3.39 0.10
N ARG A 34 -6.35 3.59 -1.19
CA ARG A 34 -5.24 2.95 -1.88
C ARG A 34 -3.94 3.72 -1.63
N CYS A 35 -2.82 2.99 -1.57
CA CYS A 35 -1.50 3.58 -1.66
C CYS A 35 -1.30 4.12 -3.08
N VAL A 36 -0.91 5.37 -3.23
CA VAL A 36 -0.70 5.99 -4.55
C VAL A 36 0.80 6.19 -4.78
N LEU A 37 1.31 5.76 -5.92
CA LEU A 37 2.71 5.99 -6.33
C LEU A 37 2.79 6.51 -7.77
N PRO A 38 3.75 7.40 -8.08
CA PRO A 38 3.99 7.84 -9.44
C PRO A 38 4.69 6.73 -10.27
N TYR A 39 4.17 6.43 -11.46
CA TYR A 39 4.88 5.56 -12.40
C TYR A 39 6.06 6.28 -13.07
N GLY A 40 7.06 5.52 -13.51
CA GLY A 40 8.30 6.03 -14.12
C GLY A 40 9.26 6.69 -13.12
N VAL A 41 9.03 6.51 -11.82
CA VAL A 41 9.84 7.08 -10.73
C VAL A 41 10.24 5.97 -9.77
N ASP A 42 11.54 5.91 -9.44
CA ASP A 42 12.04 4.98 -8.43
C ASP A 42 11.55 5.40 -7.04
N SER A 43 10.74 4.55 -6.43
CA SER A 43 10.16 4.75 -5.11
C SER A 43 10.82 3.80 -4.11
N ARG A 44 11.11 4.28 -2.90
CA ARG A 44 11.60 3.47 -1.80
C ARG A 44 10.48 3.20 -0.81
N ILE A 45 10.25 1.95 -0.51
CA ILE A 45 9.24 1.52 0.47
C ILE A 45 9.97 1.01 1.71
N LEU A 46 9.55 1.50 2.88
CA LEU A 46 9.99 1.04 4.19
C LEU A 46 8.84 0.28 4.84
N VAL A 47 9.08 -0.95 5.26
CA VAL A 47 8.06 -1.85 5.78
C VAL A 47 8.44 -2.31 7.18
N SER A 48 7.51 -2.16 8.11
CA SER A 48 7.61 -2.62 9.50
C SER A 48 6.20 -2.92 10.03
N SER A 49 6.11 -3.44 11.24
CA SER A 49 4.84 -3.74 11.91
C SER A 49 4.79 -3.14 13.31
N GLY A 50 3.59 -2.79 13.76
CA GLY A 50 3.31 -2.30 15.12
C GLY A 50 2.93 -3.39 16.12
N ASP A 51 2.60 -4.60 15.68
CA ASP A 51 2.06 -5.67 16.54
C ASP A 51 2.77 -7.03 16.33
N VAL A 52 2.32 -7.82 15.35
CA VAL A 52 2.83 -9.15 14.99
C VAL A 52 3.52 -9.09 13.63
N ILE A 53 4.05 -10.22 13.15
CA ILE A 53 4.63 -10.27 11.80
C ILE A 53 3.49 -10.26 10.78
N HIS A 54 3.63 -9.40 9.77
CA HIS A 54 2.82 -9.42 8.54
C HIS A 54 3.75 -9.55 7.33
N ALA A 55 3.20 -9.56 6.12
CA ALA A 55 4.00 -9.41 4.91
C ALA A 55 3.32 -8.50 3.89
N TRP A 56 4.02 -7.47 3.44
CA TRP A 56 3.57 -6.57 2.38
C TRP A 56 3.91 -7.20 1.02
N ALA A 57 2.90 -7.70 0.31
CA ALA A 57 3.08 -8.45 -0.92
C ALA A 57 2.15 -7.96 -2.03
N LEU A 58 2.72 -7.68 -3.20
CA LEU A 58 2.05 -7.30 -4.44
C LEU A 58 2.63 -8.16 -5.58
N PRO A 59 2.00 -9.30 -5.91
CA PRO A 59 2.54 -10.25 -6.88
C PRO A 59 2.73 -9.68 -8.28
N SER A 60 1.87 -8.76 -8.73
CA SER A 60 1.93 -8.17 -10.08
C SER A 60 3.20 -7.35 -10.33
N ILE A 61 3.85 -6.86 -9.28
CA ILE A 61 5.15 -6.16 -9.35
C ILE A 61 6.29 -6.99 -8.75
N GLY A 62 6.05 -8.27 -8.46
CA GLY A 62 7.06 -9.19 -7.94
C GLY A 62 7.58 -8.86 -6.54
N VAL A 63 6.79 -8.13 -5.74
CA VAL A 63 7.20 -7.71 -4.39
C VAL A 63 6.57 -8.61 -3.32
N LYS A 64 7.41 -9.07 -2.40
CA LYS A 64 7.01 -9.58 -1.09
C LYS A 64 8.10 -9.21 -0.08
N VAL A 65 7.71 -8.59 1.03
CA VAL A 65 8.61 -8.29 2.14
C VAL A 65 7.89 -8.45 3.47
N ASP A 66 8.54 -9.07 4.44
CA ASP A 66 7.96 -9.24 5.77
C ASP A 66 7.99 -7.91 6.54
N ALA A 67 6.92 -7.63 7.25
CA ALA A 67 6.78 -6.52 8.19
C ALA A 67 7.03 -7.07 9.60
N VAL A 68 8.23 -6.87 10.13
CA VAL A 68 8.65 -7.46 11.42
C VAL A 68 8.68 -6.38 12.50
N PRO A 69 8.01 -6.58 13.66
CA PRO A 69 8.08 -5.63 14.77
C PRO A 69 9.52 -5.35 15.21
N GLY A 70 9.87 -4.07 15.37
CA GLY A 70 11.22 -3.65 15.78
C GLY A 70 12.28 -3.70 14.67
N ARG A 71 11.90 -4.00 13.42
CA ARG A 71 12.79 -3.96 12.24
C ARG A 71 12.12 -3.21 11.10
N ILE A 72 12.89 -2.36 10.41
CA ILE A 72 12.47 -1.71 9.18
C ILE A 72 13.17 -2.40 8.00
N ASN A 73 12.39 -3.07 7.16
CA ASN A 73 12.87 -3.61 5.89
C ASN A 73 12.69 -2.56 4.79
N GLN A 74 13.58 -2.56 3.79
CA GLN A 74 13.56 -1.59 2.70
C GLN A 74 13.55 -2.32 1.35
N LEU A 75 12.78 -1.79 0.40
CA LEU A 75 12.83 -2.18 -1.01
C LEU A 75 12.70 -0.98 -1.94
N GLY A 76 13.20 -1.12 -3.16
CA GLY A 76 12.93 -0.22 -4.27
C GLY A 76 11.80 -0.77 -5.13
N VAL A 77 10.90 0.11 -5.57
CA VAL A 77 9.81 -0.20 -6.49
C VAL A 77 9.83 0.79 -7.64
N HIS A 78 9.69 0.28 -8.86
CA HIS A 78 9.58 1.08 -10.08
C HIS A 78 8.33 0.63 -10.84
N LEU A 79 7.30 1.48 -10.87
CA LEU A 79 6.07 1.18 -11.61
C LEU A 79 6.24 1.59 -13.06
N MET A 80 5.99 0.67 -14.00
CA MET A 80 6.18 0.91 -15.44
C MET A 80 5.04 1.68 -16.11
N GLY A 81 3.87 1.75 -15.47
CA GLY A 81 2.68 2.39 -16.04
C GLY A 81 1.59 2.60 -15.02
N SER A 82 0.46 3.13 -15.48
CA SER A 82 -0.71 3.37 -14.63
C SER A 82 -1.53 2.10 -14.40
N GLY A 83 -2.28 2.09 -13.29
CA GLY A 83 -3.23 1.03 -12.98
C GLY A 83 -3.29 0.71 -11.50
N VAL A 84 -4.26 -0.13 -11.14
CA VAL A 84 -4.45 -0.60 -9.77
C VAL A 84 -3.91 -2.03 -9.66
N MET A 85 -3.12 -2.26 -8.64
CA MET A 85 -2.48 -3.53 -8.33
C MET A 85 -2.92 -3.96 -6.94
N TYR A 86 -3.30 -5.24 -6.83
CA TYR A 86 -3.78 -5.81 -5.58
C TYR A 86 -2.82 -6.84 -5.04
N GLY A 87 -2.85 -6.95 -3.71
CA GLY A 87 -2.07 -7.91 -2.95
C GLY A 87 -2.77 -8.24 -1.64
N GLN A 88 -2.20 -9.15 -0.88
CA GLN A 88 -2.70 -9.54 0.44
C GLN A 88 -1.54 -9.81 1.38
N CYS A 89 -1.81 -9.71 2.68
CA CYS A 89 -0.88 -10.18 3.69
C CYS A 89 -0.47 -11.64 3.41
N SER A 90 0.84 -11.90 3.37
CA SER A 90 1.40 -13.22 3.01
C SER A 90 2.16 -13.88 4.16
N GLU A 91 1.86 -13.49 5.40
CA GLU A 91 2.37 -14.07 6.65
C GLU A 91 1.26 -14.11 7.70
N ILE A 92 1.09 -15.23 8.41
CA ILE A 92 -0.07 -15.45 9.30
C ILE A 92 -0.06 -14.46 10.47
N CYS A 93 -1.09 -13.63 10.58
CA CYS A 93 -1.14 -12.53 11.54
C CYS A 93 -2.36 -12.53 12.47
N GLY A 94 -3.20 -13.57 12.42
CA GLY A 94 -4.35 -13.74 13.32
C GLY A 94 -5.67 -14.00 12.59
N VAL A 95 -6.79 -13.76 13.28
CA VAL A 95 -8.14 -14.13 12.80
C VAL A 95 -8.50 -13.42 11.48
N ASN A 96 -8.08 -12.17 11.33
CA ASN A 96 -8.40 -11.36 10.14
C ASN A 96 -7.30 -11.39 9.06
N HIS A 97 -6.41 -12.39 9.10
CA HIS A 97 -5.29 -12.49 8.16
C HIS A 97 -5.72 -12.42 6.68
N SER A 98 -6.85 -13.05 6.33
CA SER A 98 -7.39 -13.04 4.95
C SER A 98 -8.13 -11.74 4.56
N PHE A 99 -8.27 -10.79 5.49
CA PHE A 99 -9.10 -9.58 5.36
C PHE A 99 -8.30 -8.27 5.44
N MET A 100 -7.01 -8.33 5.14
CA MET A 100 -6.12 -7.17 5.08
C MET A 100 -5.42 -7.08 3.70
N PRO A 101 -6.18 -6.76 2.64
CA PRO A 101 -5.63 -6.59 1.31
C PRO A 101 -4.77 -5.32 1.20
N ILE A 102 -3.99 -5.25 0.14
CA ILE A 102 -3.13 -4.13 -0.23
C ILE A 102 -3.62 -3.63 -1.59
N GLY A 103 -4.04 -2.37 -1.66
CA GLY A 103 -4.33 -1.68 -2.92
C GLY A 103 -3.25 -0.66 -3.24
N LEU A 104 -2.57 -0.81 -4.38
CA LEU A 104 -1.58 0.14 -4.89
C LEU A 104 -2.06 0.70 -6.23
N GLU A 105 -2.08 2.02 -6.37
CA GLU A 105 -2.45 2.72 -7.59
C GLU A 105 -1.24 3.46 -8.17
N GLY A 106 -0.85 3.06 -9.38
CA GLY A 106 0.12 3.76 -10.20
C GLY A 106 -0.55 4.89 -10.96
N VAL A 107 -0.12 6.13 -10.72
CA VAL A 107 -0.63 7.34 -11.39
C VAL A 107 0.51 8.13 -12.03
N SER A 108 0.18 9.12 -12.87
CA SER A 108 1.22 10.00 -13.42
C SER A 108 1.84 10.88 -12.32
N PRO A 109 3.09 11.35 -12.46
CA PRO A 109 3.70 12.26 -11.49
C PRO A 109 2.88 13.53 -11.22
N SER A 110 2.15 14.04 -12.22
CA SER A 110 1.26 15.19 -12.05
C SER A 110 0.04 14.88 -11.18
N VAL A 111 -0.61 13.73 -11.37
CA VAL A 111 -1.75 13.29 -10.55
C VAL A 111 -1.28 13.00 -9.13
N PHE A 112 -0.12 12.35 -8.97
CA PHE A 112 0.47 12.12 -7.65
C PHE A 112 0.74 13.41 -6.89
N TYR A 113 1.28 14.45 -7.55
CA TYR A 113 1.48 15.75 -6.94
C TYR A 113 0.15 16.38 -6.48
N HIS A 114 -0.90 16.30 -7.28
CA HIS A 114 -2.22 16.80 -6.89
C HIS A 114 -2.82 16.03 -5.70
N TRP A 115 -2.64 14.71 -5.66
CA TRP A 115 -3.04 13.88 -4.52
C TRP A 115 -2.26 14.20 -3.24
N LEU A 116 -0.96 14.52 -3.35
CA LEU A 116 -0.12 14.85 -2.20
C LEU A 116 -0.52 16.16 -1.49
N ILE A 117 -1.12 17.10 -2.22
CA ILE A 117 -1.49 18.43 -1.70
C ILE A 117 -2.98 18.57 -1.39
N SER A 118 -3.79 17.55 -1.69
CA SER A 118 -5.23 17.52 -1.39
C SER A 118 -5.48 17.18 0.07
#